data_AF-A0A9Q1MD83-F1
#
_entry.id   AF-A0A9Q1MD83-F1
#
_cell.length_a   1.000
_cell.length_b   1.000
_cell.length_c   1.000
_cell.angle_alpha   90.00
_cell.angle_beta   90.00
_cell.angle_gamma   90.00
#
_symmetry.space_group_name_H-M   'P 1'
#
loop_
_entity.id
_entity.type
_entity.pdbx_description
1 polymer ?
#
loop_
_entity_poly.entity_id
_entity_poly.type
_entity_poly.pdbx_seq_one_letter_code
_entity_poly.pdbx_strand_id
1 'polypeptide(L)' 'MSASWLFSTPCSKLNHHIYHQRVTSEKEIKKSKFIAIAGHIPDERSAQSFLSEVRDPRATHSCWAYKVGEQ' A
#
# COMPACT_ATOMS: atom_id res chain seq x y z
N MET A 1 -1.84 23.84 -11.76
CA MET A 1 -1.21 23.97 -10.44
C MET A 1 -2.34 24.01 -9.41
N SER A 2 -2.45 22.97 -8.58
CA SER A 2 -3.03 22.98 -7.21
C SER A 2 -3.27 21.54 -6.78
N ALA A 3 -2.34 20.99 -6.01
CA ALA A 3 -2.56 19.80 -5.21
C ALA A 3 -2.97 20.28 -3.81
N SER A 4 -4.26 20.21 -3.50
CA SER A 4 -4.76 20.48 -2.15
C SER A 4 -4.54 19.22 -1.32
N TRP A 5 -3.47 19.22 -0.55
CA TRP A 5 -3.27 18.30 0.57
C TRP A 5 -4.02 18.86 1.76
N LEU A 6 -5.09 18.20 2.20
CA LEU A 6 -5.63 18.28 3.57
C LEU A 6 -6.79 17.30 3.72
N PHE A 7 -6.48 16.13 4.31
CA PHE A 7 -7.36 15.51 5.30
C PHE A 7 -6.47 14.99 6.41
N SER A 8 -6.08 15.91 7.29
CA SER A 8 -5.77 15.59 8.67
C SER A 8 -7.11 15.47 9.39
N THR A 9 -7.54 14.25 9.68
CA THR A 9 -8.48 14.00 10.77
C THR A 9 -7.67 13.44 11.94
N PRO A 10 -7.70 14.06 13.13
CA PRO A 10 -7.29 13.40 14.34
C PRO A 10 -8.40 12.40 14.70
N CYS A 11 -8.29 11.16 14.22
CA CYS A 11 -9.23 10.11 14.58
C CYS A 11 -8.57 9.17 15.60
N SER A 12 -8.66 9.54 16.87
CA SER A 12 -8.32 8.71 18.04
C SER A 12 -9.28 7.53 18.25
N LYS A 13 -9.86 6.99 17.17
CA LYS A 13 -10.84 5.89 17.22
C LYS A 13 -10.95 5.13 15.90
N LEU A 14 -9.82 4.67 15.37
CA LEU A 14 -9.87 3.51 14.49
C LEU A 14 -9.24 2.35 15.26
N ASN A 15 -10.09 1.40 15.67
CA ASN A 15 -9.64 0.01 15.79
C ASN A 15 -8.67 -0.24 14.64
N HIS A 16 -7.46 -0.72 14.91
CA HIS A 16 -6.61 -1.27 13.86
C HIS A 16 -7.41 -2.39 13.20
N HIS A 17 -8.20 -2.07 12.18
CA HIS A 17 -8.80 -3.03 11.26
C HIS A 17 -7.63 -3.54 10.43
N ILE A 18 -6.86 -4.40 11.07
CA ILE A 18 -5.85 -5.20 10.43
C ILE A 18 -6.59 -5.98 9.37
N TYR A 19 -6.36 -5.63 8.10
CA TYR A 19 -6.83 -6.43 6.99
C TYR A 19 -6.08 -7.76 7.07
N HIS A 20 -6.70 -8.75 7.72
CA HIS A 20 -6.16 -10.11 7.83
C HIS A 20 -5.97 -10.75 6.45
N GLN A 21 -6.61 -10.22 5.41
CA GLN A 21 -6.50 -10.71 4.04
C GLN A 21 -5.81 -9.68 3.15
N ARG A 22 -4.93 -10.19 2.28
CA ARG A 22 -4.30 -9.43 1.20
C ARG A 22 -5.39 -9.00 0.21
N VAL A 23 -5.46 -7.71 -0.09
CA VAL A 23 -6.38 -7.12 -1.06
C VAL A 23 -5.59 -6.68 -2.28
N THR A 24 -5.99 -7.18 -3.45
CA THR A 24 -5.44 -6.79 -4.74
C THR A 24 -6.47 -5.96 -5.50
N SER A 25 -6.08 -4.76 -5.91
CA SER A 25 -6.89 -3.85 -6.73
C SER A 25 -6.14 -3.55 -8.02
N GLU A 26 -6.80 -3.77 -9.15
CA GLU A 26 -6.26 -3.48 -10.47
C GLU A 26 -7.02 -2.32 -11.11
N LYS A 27 -6.29 -1.40 -11.73
CA LYS A 27 -6.85 -0.27 -12.46
C LYS A 27 -6.08 -0.06 -13.75
N GLU A 28 -6.79 -0.04 -14.88
CA GLU A 28 -6.20 0.42 -16.13
C GLU A 28 -6.48 1.91 -16.33
N ILE A 29 -5.43 2.69 -16.57
CA ILE A 29 -5.52 4.12 -16.85
C ILE A 29 -4.65 4.40 -18.08
N LYS A 30 -5.27 4.89 -19.17
CA LYS A 30 -4.57 5.28 -20.41
C LYS A 30 -3.58 4.20 -20.92
N LYS A 31 -4.03 2.94 -21.07
CA LYS A 31 -3.23 1.76 -21.47
C LYS A 31 -2.10 1.37 -20.50
N SER A 32 -2.02 2.00 -19.34
CA SER A 32 -1.11 1.61 -18.27
C SER A 32 -1.86 0.83 -17.21
N LYS A 33 -1.32 -0.32 -16.86
CA LYS A 33 -1.89 -1.23 -15.87
C LYS A 33 -1.29 -0.92 -14.50
N PHE A 34 -2.14 -0.52 -13.55
CA PHE A 34 -1.76 -0.25 -12.17
C PHE A 34 -2.31 -1.36 -11.28
N ILE A 35 -1.42 -2.04 -10.57
CA ILE A 35 -1.79 -3.10 -9.62
C ILE A 35 -1.39 -2.60 -8.23
N ALA A 36 -2.38 -2.37 -7.37
CA ALA A 36 -2.20 -1.98 -6.00
C ALA A 36 -2.47 -3.21 -5.10
N ILE A 37 -1.49 -3.58 -4.30
CA ILE A 37 -1.57 -4.73 -3.41
C ILE A 37 -1.41 -4.21 -1.98
N ALA A 38 -2.46 -4.36 -1.18
CA ALA A 38 -2.47 -4.01 0.23
C ALA A 38 -2.54 -5.30 1.05
N GLY A 39 -1.78 -5.35 2.15
CA GLY A 39 -1.81 -6.48 3.07
C GLY A 39 -1.36 -6.04 4.45
N HIS A 40 -1.74 -6.82 5.46
CA HIS A 40 -1.20 -6.63 6.80
C HIS A 40 0.25 -7.09 6.85
N ILE A 41 1.09 -6.26 7.44
CA ILE A 41 2.51 -6.53 7.63
C ILE A 41 2.86 -6.22 9.09
N PRO A 42 3.13 -7.25 9.92
CA PRO A 42 3.39 -7.06 11.34
C PRO A 42 4.79 -6.48 11.64
N ASP A 43 5.76 -6.67 10.75
CA ASP A 43 7.16 -6.30 10.96
C ASP A 43 7.89 -5.99 9.64
N GLU A 44 9.03 -5.32 9.72
CA GLU A 44 9.82 -4.91 8.53
C GLU A 44 10.33 -6.11 7.71
N ARG A 45 10.61 -7.25 8.34
CA ARG A 45 11.02 -8.47 7.62
C ARG A 45 9.89 -9.04 6.78
N SER A 46 8.68 -9.01 7.32
CA SER A 46 7.46 -9.35 6.60
C SER A 46 7.23 -8.35 5.46
N ALA A 47 7.59 -7.07 5.62
CA ALA A 47 7.54 -6.09 4.53
C ALA A 47 8.46 -6.49 3.37
N GLN A 48 9.74 -6.75 3.66
CA GLN A 48 10.71 -7.20 2.66
C GLN A 48 10.27 -8.46 1.93
N SER A 49 9.76 -9.46 2.66
CA SER A 49 9.26 -10.71 2.08
C SER A 49 8.06 -10.47 1.17
N PHE A 50 7.09 -9.65 1.63
CA PHE A 50 5.93 -9.28 0.85
C PHE A 50 6.33 -8.59 -0.45
N LEU A 51 7.20 -7.58 -0.37
CA LEU A 51 7.72 -6.86 -1.54
C LEU A 51 8.37 -7.81 -2.54
N SER A 52 9.14 -8.80 -2.08
CA SER A 52 9.74 -9.81 -2.95
C SER A 52 8.72 -10.71 -3.63
N GLU A 53 7.61 -11.06 -2.96
CA GLU A 53 6.52 -11.84 -3.55
C GLU A 53 5.75 -11.05 -4.61
N VAL A 54 5.51 -9.76 -4.36
CA VAL A 54 4.67 -8.92 -5.23
C VAL A 54 5.46 -8.17 -6.30
N ARG A 55 6.79 -8.24 -6.27
CA ARG A 55 7.67 -7.63 -7.27
C ARG A 55 7.56 -8.37 -8.59
N ASP A 56 6.88 -7.75 -9.53
CA ASP A 56 6.84 -8.23 -10.90
C ASP A 56 8.02 -7.61 -11.70
N PRO A 57 8.90 -8.42 -12.31
CA PRO A 57 10.05 -7.93 -13.06
C PRO A 57 9.68 -7.25 -14.38
N ARG A 58 8.42 -7.32 -14.83
CA ARG A 58 7.92 -6.67 -16.04
C ARG A 58 7.29 -5.31 -15.75
N ALA A 59 7.13 -4.94 -14.48
CA ALA A 59 6.62 -3.64 -14.09
C ALA A 59 7.65 -2.54 -14.37
N THR A 60 7.29 -1.55 -15.19
CA THR A 60 8.16 -0.39 -15.51
C THR A 60 8.51 0.43 -14.27
N HIS A 61 7.59 0.52 -13.32
CA HIS A 61 7.79 1.18 -12.04
C HIS A 61 7.15 0.33 -10.93
N SER A 62 7.91 0.09 -9.86
CA SER A 62 7.41 -0.55 -8.65
C SER A 62 7.56 0.44 -7.50
N CYS A 63 6.47 1.13 -7.16
CA CYS A 63 6.42 2.02 -6.01
C CYS A 63 5.75 1.30 -4.84
N TRP A 64 6.28 1.50 -3.65
CA TRP A 64 5.84 0.83 -2.43
C TRP A 64 5.76 1.84 -1.31
N ALA A 65 4.79 1.67 -0.42
CA ALA A 65 4.69 2.40 0.81
C ALA A 65 4.17 1.44 1.88
N TYR A 66 4.82 1.42 3.02
CA TYR A 66 4.38 0.67 4.20
C TYR A 66 4.60 1.53 5.44
N LYS A 67 3.77 1.32 6.45
CA LYS A 67 3.95 1.89 7.78
C LYS A 67 4.03 0.74 8.76
N VAL A 68 5.12 0.67 9.51
CA VAL A 68 5.34 -0.31 10.58
C VAL A 68 5.63 0.48 11.86
N GLY A 69 4.84 0.27 12.91
CA GLY A 69 4.92 1.01 14.17
C GLY A 69 3.96 2.21 14.29
N GLU A 70 3.95 2.82 15.49
CA GLU A 70 3.08 3.94 15.88
C GLU A 70 3.82 5.29 15.89
N GLN A 71 4.32 5.76 14.74
CA GLN A 71 4.91 7.11 14.66
C GLN A 71 4.20 8.01 13.65
#